data_AF-A0A7Y3CRC0-F1
#
_entry.id   AF-A0A7Y3CRC0-F1
#
_cell.length_a   1.000
_cell.length_b   1.000
_cell.length_c   1.000
_cell.angle_alpha   90.00
_cell.angle_beta   90.00
_cell.angle_gamma   90.00
#
_symmetry.space_group_name_H-M   'P 1'
#
loop_
_entity.id
_entity.type
_entity.pdbx_description
1 polymer ?
#
loop_
_entity_poly.entity_id
_entity_poly.type
_entity_poly.pdbx_seq_one_letter_code
_entity_poly.pdbx_strand_id
1 'polypeptide(L)'
;VGGRYEEVEYAATGSGSVHAKAYLRAVFRDDLTREEAAAAAIEAIVAASDEDTATGGPDIQRGIYPIVAIVEESGYHELDEAEVERISREVLERQS
;
A
#
# COMPACT_ATOMS: atom_id res chain seq x y z
N VAL A 1 -21.65 12.37 -3.59
CA VAL A 1 -21.85 13.02 -2.27
C VAL A 1 -20.51 13.58 -1.84
N GLY A 2 -20.40 14.89 -1.65
CA GLY A 2 -19.16 15.61 -1.30
C GLY A 2 -19.09 15.92 0.19
N GLY A 3 -19.09 14.88 1.03
CA GLY A 3 -18.85 15.04 2.46
C GLY A 3 -17.36 14.97 2.72
N ARG A 4 -16.74 16.06 3.19
CA ARG A 4 -15.43 16.00 3.83
C ARG A 4 -15.66 15.50 5.25
N TYR A 5 -15.49 14.21 5.44
CA TYR A 5 -15.26 13.64 6.75
C TYR A 5 -13.76 13.80 7.02
N GLU A 6 -13.36 14.18 8.23
CA GLU A 6 -12.01 13.86 8.71
C GLU A 6 -11.95 12.32 8.76
N GLU A 7 -11.62 11.71 7.62
CA GLU A 7 -11.39 10.28 7.58
C GLU A 7 -9.94 10.02 7.95
N VAL A 8 -9.81 9.44 9.14
CA VAL A 8 -9.13 8.19 9.42
C VAL A 8 -7.69 8.12 8.93
N GLU A 9 -6.81 7.83 9.88
CA GLU A 9 -5.36 7.58 9.79
C GLU A 9 -4.85 6.80 8.55
N TYR A 10 -5.75 6.12 7.84
CA TYR A 10 -5.54 5.45 6.56
C TYR A 10 -6.84 5.43 5.73
N ALA A 11 -6.72 5.36 4.40
CA ALA A 11 -7.86 5.27 3.49
C ALA A 11 -7.54 4.43 2.25
N ALA A 12 -8.58 3.85 1.62
CA ALA A 12 -8.47 3.19 0.32
C ALA A 12 -9.78 3.32 -0.48
N THR A 13 -9.64 3.34 -1.81
CA THR A 13 -10.76 3.43 -2.77
C THR A 13 -10.56 2.45 -3.92
N GLY A 14 -11.63 2.10 -4.64
CA GLY A 14 -11.60 1.06 -5.69
C GLY A 14 -12.28 -0.25 -5.27
N SER A 15 -12.28 -1.25 -6.14
CA SER A 15 -12.96 -2.54 -5.92
C SER A 15 -12.39 -3.31 -4.72
N GLY A 16 -11.06 -3.35 -4.56
CA GLY A 16 -10.38 -3.99 -3.43
C GLY A 16 -10.34 -3.16 -2.13
N SER A 17 -10.94 -1.97 -2.11
CA SER A 17 -10.76 -1.01 -1.00
C SER A 17 -11.22 -1.51 0.37
N VAL A 18 -12.21 -2.39 0.42
CA VAL A 18 -12.71 -2.97 1.69
C VAL A 18 -11.62 -3.84 2.33
N HIS A 19 -10.93 -4.65 1.54
CA HIS A 19 -9.86 -5.54 1.99
C HIS A 19 -8.61 -4.75 2.36
N ALA A 20 -8.21 -3.78 1.53
CA ALA A 20 -7.09 -2.88 1.84
C ALA A 20 -7.31 -2.12 3.16
N LYS A 21 -8.51 -1.55 3.38
CA LYS A 21 -8.82 -0.85 4.64
C LYS A 21 -8.84 -1.79 5.84
N ALA A 22 -9.30 -3.02 5.68
CA ALA A 22 -9.28 -4.01 6.75
C ALA A 22 -7.84 -4.35 7.17
N TYR A 23 -6.92 -4.48 6.20
CA TYR A 23 -5.51 -4.69 6.46
C TYR A 23 -4.88 -3.48 7.18
N LEU A 24 -5.04 -2.28 6.62
CA LEU A 24 -4.47 -1.05 7.19
C LEU A 24 -4.95 -0.81 8.62
N ARG A 25 -6.23 -1.11 8.92
CA ARG A 25 -6.77 -1.06 10.29
C ARG A 25 -6.00 -1.94 11.29
N ALA A 26 -5.48 -3.08 10.84
CA ALA A 26 -4.79 -4.03 11.71
C ALA A 26 -3.32 -3.65 11.95
N VAL A 27 -2.68 -2.98 10.98
CA VAL A 27 -1.22 -2.73 11.02
C VAL A 27 -0.85 -1.27 11.27
N PHE A 28 -1.79 -0.34 11.09
CA PHE A 28 -1.51 1.09 11.25
C PHE A 28 -1.04 1.42 12.67
N ARG A 29 0.01 2.26 12.73
CA ARG A 29 0.50 2.93 13.92
C ARG A 29 0.86 4.38 13.56
N ASP A 30 0.75 5.28 14.52
CA ASP A 30 1.09 6.70 14.35
C ASP A 30 2.61 6.93 14.19
N ASP A 31 3.42 5.97 14.61
CA ASP A 31 4.89 6.03 14.60
C ASP A 31 5.56 5.26 13.44
N LEU A 32 4.79 4.89 12.40
CA LEU A 32 5.36 4.22 11.22
C LEU A 32 6.43 5.10 10.57
N THR A 33 7.60 4.52 10.34
CA THR A 33 8.61 5.11 9.47
C THR A 33 8.12 5.16 8.03
N ARG A 34 8.76 5.99 7.20
CA ARG A 34 8.51 6.07 5.75
C ARG A 34 8.49 4.69 5.08
N GLU A 35 9.45 3.84 5.45
CA GLU A 35 9.60 2.50 4.88
C GLU A 35 8.51 1.54 5.36
N GLU A 36 8.17 1.57 6.65
CA GLU A 36 7.05 0.77 7.19
C GLU A 36 5.71 1.21 6.59
N ALA A 37 5.50 2.51 6.36
CA ALA A 37 4.29 3.03 5.72
C ALA A 37 4.18 2.58 4.26
N ALA A 38 5.29 2.63 3.50
CA ALA A 38 5.33 2.11 2.14
C ALA A 38 5.08 0.59 2.09
N ALA A 39 5.67 -0.17 3.01
CA ALA A 39 5.43 -1.60 3.14
C ALA A 39 3.96 -1.91 3.47
N ALA A 40 3.36 -1.20 4.45
CA ALA A 40 1.96 -1.37 4.81
C ALA A 40 1.00 -1.06 3.66
N ALA A 41 1.33 -0.05 2.83
CA ALA A 41 0.55 0.27 1.63
C ALA A 41 0.62 -0.86 0.59
N ILE A 42 1.81 -1.42 0.34
CA ILE A 42 1.98 -2.54 -0.60
C ILE A 42 1.30 -3.80 -0.06
N GLU A 43 1.44 -4.11 1.22
CA GLU A 43 0.75 -5.22 1.88
C GLU A 43 -0.77 -5.11 1.79
N ALA A 44 -1.31 -3.89 1.93
CA ALA A 44 -2.74 -3.65 1.75
C ALA A 44 -3.21 -3.91 0.31
N ILE A 45 -2.38 -3.62 -0.69
CA ILE A 45 -2.65 -3.97 -2.09
C ILE A 45 -2.58 -5.48 -2.31
N VAL A 46 -1.61 -6.18 -1.70
CA VAL A 46 -1.52 -7.65 -1.75
C VAL A 46 -2.78 -8.28 -1.16
N ALA A 47 -3.15 -7.90 0.07
CA ALA A 47 -4.36 -8.38 0.74
C ALA A 47 -5.64 -8.10 -0.06
N ALA A 48 -5.68 -6.97 -0.77
CA ALA A 48 -6.78 -6.66 -1.67
C ALA A 48 -6.78 -7.53 -2.93
N SER A 49 -5.62 -7.80 -3.51
CA SER A 49 -5.49 -8.62 -4.73
C SER A 49 -5.83 -10.09 -4.53
N ASP A 50 -5.65 -10.61 -3.31
CA ASP A 50 -6.01 -12.01 -2.98
C ASP A 50 -7.52 -12.24 -2.99
N GLU A 51 -8.30 -11.21 -2.66
CA GLU A 51 -9.76 -11.30 -2.49
C GLU A 51 -10.55 -10.64 -3.64
N ASP A 52 -9.92 -9.73 -4.40
CA ASP A 52 -10.55 -9.00 -5.51
C ASP A 52 -9.81 -9.18 -6.84
N THR A 53 -10.43 -9.93 -7.76
CA THR A 53 -9.86 -10.21 -9.10
C THR A 53 -9.64 -8.97 -9.99
N ALA A 54 -10.25 -7.82 -9.66
CA ALA A 54 -10.01 -6.57 -10.36
C ALA A 54 -8.81 -5.78 -9.80
N THR A 55 -8.19 -6.24 -8.72
CA THR A 55 -7.01 -5.64 -8.08
C THR A 55 -5.78 -6.49 -8.37
N GLY A 56 -4.75 -5.90 -8.96
CA GLY A 56 -3.46 -6.58 -9.19
C GLY A 56 -2.49 -6.31 -8.05
N GLY A 57 -1.89 -7.36 -7.51
CA GLY A 57 -0.74 -7.27 -6.61
C GLY A 57 0.59 -7.06 -7.37
N PRO A 58 1.72 -6.92 -6.66
CA PRO A 58 3.04 -6.88 -7.27
C PRO A 58 3.34 -8.17 -8.07
N ASP A 59 3.78 -8.03 -9.33
CA ASP A 59 4.21 -9.13 -10.18
C ASP A 59 5.74 -9.10 -10.36
N ILE A 60 6.41 -9.84 -9.49
CA ILE A 60 7.87 -9.96 -9.45
C ILE A 60 8.44 -10.60 -10.72
N GLN A 61 7.68 -11.52 -11.36
CA GLN A 61 8.17 -12.24 -12.54
C GLN A 61 8.20 -11.32 -13.77
N ARG A 62 7.26 -10.38 -13.84
CA ARG A 62 7.16 -9.41 -14.93
C ARG A 62 7.79 -8.06 -14.62
N GLY A 63 8.21 -7.82 -13.37
CA GLY A 63 8.75 -6.53 -12.93
C GLY A 63 7.68 -5.43 -12.94
N ILE A 64 6.45 -5.76 -12.52
CA ILE A 64 5.34 -4.81 -12.48
C ILE A 64 4.95 -4.59 -11.02
N TYR A 65 5.04 -3.35 -10.56
CA TYR A 65 4.83 -3.00 -9.15
C TYR A 65 3.78 -1.88 -9.00
N PRO A 66 3.17 -1.74 -7.81
CA PRO A 66 2.36 -0.57 -7.48
C PRO A 66 3.20 0.71 -7.54
N ILE A 67 2.60 1.84 -7.93
CA ILE A 67 3.26 3.14 -7.76
C ILE A 67 3.06 3.57 -6.30
N VAL A 68 4.15 3.97 -5.65
CA VAL A 68 4.15 4.44 -4.26
C VAL A 68 4.78 5.82 -4.20
N ALA A 69 4.11 6.74 -3.52
CA ALA A 69 4.64 8.06 -3.26
C ALA A 69 4.47 8.44 -1.79
N ILE A 70 5.45 9.18 -1.28
CA ILE A 70 5.50 9.71 0.07
C ILE A 70 5.33 11.22 -0.01
N VAL A 71 4.48 11.76 0.85
CA VAL A 71 4.26 13.20 0.98
C VAL A 71 4.61 13.60 2.39
N GLU A 72 5.66 14.40 2.54
CA GLU A 72 6.19 14.88 3.82
C GLU A 72 6.53 16.38 3.73
N GLU A 73 7.14 16.97 4.76
CA GLU A 73 7.48 18.40 4.80
C GLU A 73 8.36 18.84 3.62
N SER A 74 9.20 17.93 3.12
CA SER A 74 10.10 18.16 1.98
C SER A 74 9.38 18.09 0.62
N GLY A 75 8.09 17.69 0.60
CA GLY A 75 7.24 17.63 -0.57
C GLY A 75 6.81 16.22 -0.97
N TYR A 76 6.40 16.08 -2.23
CA TYR A 76 6.04 14.82 -2.86
C TYR A 76 7.29 14.10 -3.38
N HIS A 77 7.40 12.81 -3.06
CA HIS A 77 8.48 11.93 -3.51
C HIS A 77 7.88 10.60 -3.96
N GLU A 78 7.86 10.37 -5.28
CA GLU A 78 7.58 9.05 -5.82
C GLU A 78 8.80 8.15 -5.59
N LEU A 79 8.57 6.95 -5.04
CA LEU A 79 9.61 5.97 -4.87
C LEU A 79 10.04 5.46 -6.25
N ASP A 80 11.33 5.27 -6.45
CA ASP A 80 11.80 4.65 -7.68
C ASP A 80 11.44 3.16 -7.73
N GLU A 81 11.44 2.60 -8.95
CA GLU A 81 11.05 1.21 -9.19
C GLU A 81 11.91 0.22 -8.39
N ALA A 82 13.19 0.51 -8.18
CA ALA A 82 14.09 -0.37 -7.44
C ALA A 82 13.76 -0.41 -5.94
N GLU A 83 13.37 0.73 -5.36
CA GLU A 83 12.92 0.83 -3.98
C GLU A 83 11.58 0.09 -3.80
N VAL A 84 10.61 0.29 -4.69
CA VAL A 84 9.32 -0.40 -4.65
C VAL A 84 9.49 -1.91 -4.87
N GLU A 85 10.34 -2.33 -5.81
CA GLU A 85 10.67 -3.73 -6.06
C GLU A 85 11.20 -4.39 -4.79
N ARG A 86 12.20 -3.77 -4.15
CA ARG A 86 12.81 -4.30 -2.94
C ARG A 86 11.77 -4.48 -1.84
N ILE A 87 10.96 -3.46 -1.56
CA ILE A 87 9.91 -3.52 -0.54
C ILE A 87 8.88 -4.59 -0.90
N SER A 88 8.47 -4.68 -2.17
CA SER A 88 7.51 -5.69 -2.64
C SER A 88 8.03 -7.12 -2.43
N ARG A 89 9.31 -7.37 -2.70
CA ARG A 89 9.95 -8.68 -2.44
C ARG A 89 9.94 -9.00 -0.94
N GLU A 90 10.35 -8.06 -0.10
CA GLU A 90 10.34 -8.26 1.36
C GLU A 90 8.94 -8.54 1.89
N VAL A 91 7.92 -7.84 1.39
CA VAL A 91 6.51 -8.06 1.74
C VAL A 91 6.07 -9.48 1.38
N LEU A 92 6.32 -9.93 0.15
CA LEU A 92 5.92 -11.25 -0.30
C LEU A 92 6.68 -12.38 0.42
N GLU A 93 7.94 -12.14 0.79
CA GLU A 93 8.73 -13.08 1.59
C GLU A 93 8.16 -13.25 3.01
N ARG A 94 7.63 -12.19 3.64
CA ARG A 94 7.02 -12.25 4.99
C ARG A 94 5.69 -13.00 5.03
N GLN A 95 5.00 -13.09 3.89
CA GLN A 95 3.69 -13.77 3.78
C GLN A 95 3.81 -15.25 3.37
N SER A 96 5.02 -15.71 3.04
CA SER A 96 5.33 -17.10 2.67
C SER A 96 5.63 -17.97 3.90
#